data_AF-A0A372GQF9-F1
#
_entry.id   AF-A0A372GQF9-F1
#
_cell.length_a   1.000
_cell.length_b   1.000
_cell.length_c   1.000
_cell.angle_alpha   90.00
_cell.angle_beta   90.00
_cell.angle_gamma   90.00
#
_symmetry.space_group_name_H-M   'P 1'
#
loop_
_entity.id
_entity.type
_entity.pdbx_description
1 polymer ?
#
loop_
_entity_poly.entity_id
_entity_poly.type
_entity_poly.pdbx_seq_one_letter_code
_entity_poly.pdbx_strand_id
1 'polypeptide(L)'
;MTRNDTETLQLRTSRVLPATPEEVFDAYTDAEKQKIWFSILDEEPGIVEIEVDLRVGGRQTAVWGPDADNLFRETQTFLEIDRPHRLVTESVGSTPDGMTMTTTIEITFEEHEGGTLFTAVQSGFPTPELRDFFTDEVWVGALDRIEAYLHRPA
;
A
#
# COMPACT_ATOMS: atom_id res chain seq x y z
N MET A 1 12.22 -30.04 -12.56
CA MET A 1 12.23 -28.67 -13.11
C MET A 1 12.48 -27.74 -11.94
N THR A 2 13.74 -27.42 -11.68
CA THR A 2 14.14 -26.49 -10.63
C THR A 2 13.79 -25.10 -11.15
N ARG A 3 12.77 -24.45 -10.60
CA ARG A 3 12.53 -23.04 -10.88
C ARG A 3 13.74 -22.29 -10.33
N ASN A 4 14.39 -21.53 -11.20
CA ASN A 4 15.42 -20.58 -10.83
C ASN A 4 14.71 -19.44 -10.08
N ASP A 5 14.50 -19.62 -8.78
CA ASP A 5 14.26 -18.51 -7.87
C ASP A 5 15.52 -17.65 -7.90
N THR A 6 15.50 -16.60 -8.71
CA THR A 6 16.28 -15.41 -8.39
C THR A 6 15.70 -14.97 -7.06
N GLU A 7 16.38 -15.27 -5.94
CA GLU A 7 15.94 -14.98 -4.56
C GLU A 7 15.69 -13.47 -4.45
N THR A 8 14.49 -13.08 -4.85
CA THR A 8 14.04 -11.70 -4.84
C THR A 8 13.70 -11.43 -3.40
N LEU A 9 14.38 -10.46 -2.79
CA LEU A 9 14.07 -10.07 -1.43
C LEU A 9 12.60 -9.64 -1.38
N GLN A 10 11.84 -10.36 -0.58
CA GLN A 10 10.40 -10.18 -0.42
C GLN A 10 10.02 -10.17 1.06
N LEU A 11 8.93 -9.47 1.37
CA LEU A 11 8.24 -9.52 2.65
C LEU A 11 6.82 -10.05 2.44
N ARG A 12 6.23 -10.56 3.51
CA ARG A 12 4.81 -10.89 3.59
C ARG A 12 4.27 -10.40 4.92
N THR A 13 3.19 -9.63 4.88
CA THR A 13 2.43 -9.20 6.04
C THR A 13 0.96 -9.57 5.88
N SER A 14 0.28 -9.80 7.00
CA SER A 14 -1.15 -10.10 7.00
C SER A 14 -1.83 -9.58 8.25
N ARG A 15 -3.02 -9.00 8.10
CA ARG A 15 -3.84 -8.49 9.21
C ARG A 15 -5.32 -8.70 8.93
N VAL A 16 -6.10 -8.98 9.98
CA VAL A 16 -7.55 -9.01 9.89
C VAL A 16 -8.07 -7.59 10.10
N LEU A 17 -8.73 -7.03 9.09
CA LEU A 17 -9.33 -5.70 9.12
C LEU A 17 -10.84 -5.81 9.37
N PRO A 18 -11.44 -4.91 10.19
CA PRO A 18 -12.80 -5.03 10.71
C PRO A 18 -13.88 -4.57 9.71
N ALA A 19 -13.77 -4.98 8.45
CA ALA A 19 -14.71 -4.63 7.38
C ALA A 19 -14.81 -5.75 6.33
N THR A 20 -15.78 -5.65 5.42
CA THR A 20 -15.94 -6.60 4.31
C THR A 20 -14.81 -6.48 3.28
N PRO A 21 -14.54 -7.52 2.47
CA PRO A 21 -13.46 -7.45 1.47
C PRO A 21 -13.65 -6.30 0.48
N GLU A 22 -14.91 -5.98 0.14
CA GLU A 22 -15.24 -4.85 -0.73
C GLU A 22 -14.88 -3.50 -0.10
N GLU A 23 -15.18 -3.30 1.19
CA GLU A 23 -14.85 -2.08 1.91
C GLU A 23 -13.35 -1.90 2.08
N VAL A 24 -12.62 -2.99 2.38
CA VAL A 24 -11.16 -2.97 2.49
C VAL A 24 -10.51 -2.72 1.13
N PHE A 25 -10.98 -3.39 0.08
CA PHE A 25 -10.52 -3.16 -1.29
C PHE A 25 -10.73 -1.71 -1.70
N ASP A 26 -11.91 -1.14 -1.44
CA ASP A 26 -12.18 0.25 -1.77
C ASP A 26 -11.35 1.21 -0.90
N ALA A 27 -11.18 0.95 0.40
CA ALA A 27 -10.32 1.77 1.25
C ALA A 27 -8.88 1.80 0.73
N TYR A 28 -8.40 0.68 0.16
CA TYR A 28 -7.07 0.58 -0.42
C TYR A 28 -6.97 1.16 -1.84
N THR A 29 -8.05 1.29 -2.62
CA THR A 29 -7.97 1.68 -4.05
C THR A 29 -8.67 2.99 -4.40
N ASP A 30 -9.46 3.56 -3.50
CA ASP A 30 -10.19 4.80 -3.74
C ASP A 30 -9.36 6.02 -3.28
N ALA A 31 -9.14 6.98 -4.18
CA ALA A 31 -8.32 8.16 -3.91
C ALA A 31 -8.85 9.01 -2.75
N GLU A 32 -10.16 9.16 -2.61
CA GLU A 32 -10.76 9.96 -1.54
C GLU A 32 -10.60 9.26 -0.19
N LYS A 33 -10.81 7.94 -0.15
CA LYS A 33 -10.58 7.14 1.07
C LYS A 33 -9.12 7.13 1.46
N GLN A 34 -8.22 6.97 0.49
CA GLN A 34 -6.78 7.05 0.70
C GLN A 34 -6.36 8.35 1.36
N LYS A 35 -6.82 9.51 0.86
CA LYS A 35 -6.48 10.81 1.47
C LYS A 35 -6.90 10.90 2.93
N ILE A 36 -8.05 10.32 3.27
CA ILE A 36 -8.58 10.34 4.62
C ILE A 36 -7.71 9.49 5.53
N TRP A 37 -7.44 8.23 5.18
CA TRP A 37 -6.66 7.36 6.07
C TRP A 37 -5.18 7.73 6.12
N PHE A 38 -4.61 8.30 5.04
CA PHE A 38 -3.20 8.70 5.02
C PHE A 38 -2.87 9.70 6.14
N SER A 39 -3.80 10.63 6.39
CA SER A 39 -3.66 11.73 7.36
C SER A 39 -4.36 11.47 8.70
N ILE A 40 -5.04 10.33 8.87
CA ILE A 40 -5.98 10.13 10.00
C ILE A 40 -5.29 10.07 11.38
N LEU A 41 -4.02 9.65 11.41
CA LEU A 41 -3.22 9.53 12.62
C LEU A 41 -2.16 10.62 12.76
N ASP A 42 -2.09 11.57 11.83
CA ASP A 42 -1.07 12.61 11.85
C ASP A 42 -1.50 13.73 12.81
N GLU A 43 -0.62 14.09 13.75
CA GLU A 43 -0.87 15.17 14.72
C GLU A 43 -0.75 16.55 14.06
N GLU A 44 0.08 16.68 13.03
CA GLU A 44 0.25 17.88 12.20
C GLU A 44 0.07 17.52 10.72
N PRO A 45 -0.92 18.08 10.02
CA PRO A 45 -1.18 17.72 8.63
C PRO A 45 -0.10 18.31 7.71
N GLY A 46 0.66 17.43 7.05
CA GLY A 46 1.57 17.78 5.95
C GLY A 46 0.86 17.95 4.61
N ILE A 47 1.64 18.07 3.54
CA ILE A 47 1.14 18.00 2.16
C ILE A 47 0.80 16.54 1.88
N VAL A 48 -0.41 16.27 1.39
CA VAL A 48 -0.84 14.96 0.91
C VAL A 48 -1.68 15.14 -0.36
N GLU A 49 -1.19 14.63 -1.47
CA GLU A 49 -1.88 14.61 -2.75
C GLU A 49 -1.97 13.16 -3.25
N ILE A 50 -3.18 12.73 -3.60
CA ILE A 50 -3.41 11.37 -4.09
C ILE A 50 -4.33 11.42 -5.30
N GLU A 51 -3.91 10.74 -6.36
CA GLU A 51 -4.66 10.56 -7.60
C GLU A 51 -4.71 9.07 -7.93
N VAL A 52 -5.88 8.56 -8.32
CA VAL A 52 -6.04 7.15 -8.68
C VAL A 52 -6.79 7.01 -10.01
N ASP A 53 -6.18 6.32 -10.96
CA ASP A 53 -6.80 5.81 -12.18
C ASP A 53 -6.98 4.29 -12.04
N LEU A 54 -8.10 3.87 -11.42
CA LEU A 54 -8.37 2.47 -11.06
C LEU A 54 -8.80 1.65 -12.28
N ARG A 55 -7.82 1.22 -13.06
CA ARG A 55 -7.96 0.27 -14.17
C ARG A 55 -6.65 -0.45 -14.39
N VAL A 56 -6.67 -1.62 -15.02
CA VAL A 56 -5.43 -2.30 -15.43
C VAL A 56 -4.64 -1.40 -16.39
N GLY A 57 -3.35 -1.22 -16.07
CA GLY A 57 -2.44 -0.26 -16.70
C GLY A 57 -2.64 1.21 -16.28
N GLY A 58 -3.62 1.50 -15.43
CA GLY A 58 -3.79 2.78 -14.76
C GLY A 58 -2.79 2.95 -13.62
N ARG A 59 -2.73 4.17 -13.06
CA ARG A 59 -1.76 4.53 -12.02
C ARG A 59 -2.44 5.18 -10.83
N GLN A 60 -1.98 4.83 -9.65
CA GLN A 60 -2.16 5.59 -8.43
C GLN A 60 -0.87 6.35 -8.13
N THR A 61 -0.97 7.65 -7.88
CA THR A 61 0.15 8.48 -7.45
C THR A 61 -0.18 9.09 -6.10
N ALA A 62 0.65 8.83 -5.10
CA ALA A 62 0.60 9.48 -3.81
C ALA A 62 1.85 10.34 -3.63
N VAL A 63 1.66 11.59 -3.20
CA VAL A 63 2.75 12.53 -2.88
C VAL A 63 2.49 13.05 -1.49
N TRP A 64 3.47 12.90 -0.59
CA TRP A 64 3.33 13.34 0.79
C TRP A 64 4.62 13.85 1.39
N GLY A 65 4.52 14.76 2.35
CA GLY A 65 5.69 15.28 3.07
C GLY A 65 5.34 16.45 3.99
N PRO A 66 6.29 16.88 4.86
CA PRO A 66 6.06 17.99 5.78
C PRO A 66 5.96 19.34 5.06
N ASP A 67 6.63 19.48 3.90
CA ASP A 67 6.67 20.70 3.11
C ASP A 67 7.00 20.40 1.63
N ALA A 68 6.96 21.42 0.78
CA ALA A 68 7.12 21.28 -0.67
C ALA A 68 8.54 20.87 -1.11
N ASP A 69 9.55 21.07 -0.27
CA ASP A 69 10.94 20.70 -0.54
C ASP A 69 11.26 19.26 -0.08
N ASN A 70 10.42 18.67 0.77
CA ASN A 70 10.61 17.35 1.37
C ASN A 70 9.48 16.36 1.01
N LEU A 71 9.12 16.29 -0.28
CA LEU A 71 8.05 15.42 -0.77
C LEU A 71 8.56 14.01 -1.14
N PHE A 72 7.96 13.01 -0.52
CA PHE A 72 7.99 11.62 -0.98
C PHE A 72 6.94 11.44 -2.07
N ARG A 73 7.24 10.60 -3.06
CA ARG A 73 6.30 10.22 -4.11
C ARG A 73 6.30 8.72 -4.28
N GLU A 74 5.11 8.14 -4.29
CA GLU A 74 4.90 6.76 -4.71
C GLU A 74 3.98 6.73 -5.92
N THR A 75 4.33 5.92 -6.92
CA THR A 75 3.49 5.66 -8.09
C THR A 75 3.28 4.17 -8.25
N GLN A 76 2.06 3.71 -8.01
CA GLN A 76 1.66 2.32 -8.18
C GLN A 76 0.95 2.15 -9.53
N THR A 77 1.47 1.30 -10.41
CA THR A 77 0.81 0.90 -11.66
C THR A 77 0.02 -0.37 -11.42
N PHE A 78 -1.29 -0.36 -11.71
CA PHE A 78 -2.15 -1.53 -11.54
C PHE A 78 -1.89 -2.55 -12.64
N LEU A 79 -1.33 -3.71 -12.29
CA LEU A 79 -1.03 -4.80 -13.22
C LEU A 79 -2.19 -5.79 -13.32
N GLU A 80 -2.86 -6.06 -12.20
CA GLU A 80 -4.02 -6.95 -12.12
C GLU A 80 -5.02 -6.37 -11.12
N ILE A 81 -6.30 -6.39 -11.47
CA ILE A 81 -7.41 -5.98 -10.60
C ILE A 81 -8.48 -7.07 -10.68
N ASP A 82 -8.67 -7.79 -9.59
CA ASP A 82 -9.74 -8.78 -9.42
C ASP A 82 -10.52 -8.41 -8.16
N ARG A 83 -11.48 -7.48 -8.32
CA ARG A 83 -12.24 -6.95 -7.18
C ARG A 83 -13.23 -8.00 -6.65
N PRO A 84 -13.37 -8.16 -5.31
CA PRO A 84 -12.58 -7.54 -4.25
C PRO A 84 -11.36 -8.36 -3.81
N HIS A 85 -11.07 -9.50 -4.45
CA HIS A 85 -10.22 -10.56 -3.91
C HIS A 85 -8.71 -10.37 -4.11
N ARG A 86 -8.27 -9.71 -5.18
CA ARG A 86 -6.84 -9.60 -5.50
C ARG A 86 -6.49 -8.31 -6.23
N LEU A 87 -5.32 -7.79 -5.91
CA LEU A 87 -4.72 -6.62 -6.54
C LEU A 87 -3.23 -6.85 -6.72
N VAL A 88 -2.71 -6.61 -7.92
CA VAL A 88 -1.27 -6.63 -8.18
C VAL A 88 -0.84 -5.28 -8.73
N THR A 89 0.19 -4.69 -8.11
CA THR A 89 0.73 -3.40 -8.52
C THR A 89 2.25 -3.43 -8.62
N GLU A 90 2.78 -2.66 -9.54
CA GLU A 90 4.20 -2.27 -9.53
C GLU A 90 4.29 -0.89 -8.86
N SER A 91 4.97 -0.81 -7.72
CA SER A 91 5.19 0.44 -6.99
C SER A 91 6.57 1.01 -7.28
N VAL A 92 6.62 2.28 -7.66
CA VAL A 92 7.84 3.08 -7.78
C VAL A 92 7.82 4.17 -6.71
N GLY A 93 8.64 4.00 -5.68
CA GLY A 93 8.86 4.98 -4.62
C GLY A 93 10.03 5.90 -4.98
N SER A 94 9.89 7.20 -4.70
CA SER A 94 10.92 8.22 -4.87
C SER A 94 11.00 9.08 -3.61
N THR A 95 12.22 9.27 -3.11
CA THR A 95 12.52 10.08 -1.92
C THR A 95 12.98 11.50 -2.31
N PRO A 96 12.91 12.50 -1.41
CA PRO A 96 13.30 13.88 -1.72
C PRO A 96 14.75 14.05 -2.20
N ASP A 97 15.65 13.17 -1.76
CA ASP A 97 17.06 13.12 -2.18
C ASP A 97 17.28 12.47 -3.57
N GLY A 98 16.18 12.08 -4.24
CA GLY A 98 16.19 11.59 -5.63
C GLY A 98 16.48 10.10 -5.76
N MET A 99 16.52 9.35 -4.66
CA MET A 99 16.59 7.89 -4.73
C MET A 99 15.25 7.33 -5.17
N THR A 100 15.30 6.34 -6.07
CA THR A 100 14.11 5.66 -6.58
C THR A 100 14.23 4.16 -6.37
N MET A 101 13.13 3.51 -6.01
CA MET A 101 13.06 2.07 -5.86
C MET A 101 11.79 1.55 -6.51
N THR A 102 11.91 0.42 -7.22
CA THR A 102 10.78 -0.28 -7.82
C THR A 102 10.55 -1.60 -7.10
N THR A 103 9.31 -1.87 -6.71
CA THR A 103 8.88 -3.11 -6.08
C THR A 103 7.57 -3.59 -6.68
N THR A 104 7.28 -4.88 -6.57
CA THR A 104 5.99 -5.45 -6.94
C THR A 104 5.23 -5.81 -5.68
N ILE A 105 3.98 -5.36 -5.57
CA ILE A 105 3.09 -5.59 -4.44
C ILE A 105 1.90 -6.41 -4.92
N GLU A 106 1.71 -7.58 -4.33
CA GLU A 106 0.55 -8.44 -4.50
C GLU A 106 -0.27 -8.43 -3.22
N ILE A 107 -1.56 -8.15 -3.34
CA ILE A 107 -2.48 -8.07 -2.21
C ILE A 107 -3.65 -9.02 -2.45
N THR A 108 -4.01 -9.78 -1.42
CA THR A 108 -5.24 -10.57 -1.38
C THR A 108 -6.13 -10.12 -0.24
N PHE A 109 -7.44 -10.17 -0.51
CA PHE A 109 -8.49 -9.85 0.44
C PHE A 109 -9.40 -11.07 0.56
N GLU A 110 -9.31 -11.75 1.69
CA GLU A 110 -10.04 -12.99 1.95
C GLU A 110 -11.05 -12.78 3.06
N GLU A 111 -12.25 -13.35 2.92
CA GLU A 111 -13.24 -13.35 4.00
C GLU A 111 -12.67 -14.05 5.23
N HIS A 112 -12.82 -13.44 6.41
CA HIS A 112 -12.33 -13.99 7.67
C HIS A 112 -13.34 -13.75 8.79
N GLU A 113 -13.37 -14.62 9.79
CA GLU A 113 -14.17 -14.37 11.00
C GLU A 113 -13.73 -13.05 11.64
N GLY A 114 -14.65 -12.07 11.72
CA GLY A 114 -14.36 -10.73 12.23
C GLY A 114 -13.99 -9.67 11.18
N GLY A 115 -13.98 -10.02 9.88
CA GLY A 115 -13.83 -9.04 8.79
C GLY A 115 -13.11 -9.61 7.56
N THR A 116 -12.00 -9.02 7.18
CA THR A 116 -11.22 -9.40 5.99
C THR A 116 -9.77 -9.67 6.36
N LEU A 117 -9.25 -10.82 5.98
CA LEU A 117 -7.81 -11.08 6.01
C LEU A 117 -7.16 -10.38 4.81
N PHE A 118 -6.50 -9.26 5.10
CA PHE A 118 -5.64 -8.57 4.16
C PHE A 118 -4.26 -9.22 4.21
N THR A 119 -3.75 -9.70 3.07
CA THR A 119 -2.37 -10.17 2.95
C THR A 119 -1.66 -9.37 1.87
N ALA A 120 -0.52 -8.77 2.20
CA ALA A 120 0.35 -8.13 1.23
C ALA A 120 1.68 -8.87 1.13
N VAL A 121 2.11 -9.13 -0.10
CA VAL A 121 3.42 -9.65 -0.46
C VAL A 121 4.11 -8.62 -1.33
N GLN A 122 5.22 -8.07 -0.84
CA GLN A 122 6.01 -7.10 -1.59
C GLN A 122 7.37 -7.68 -1.90
N SER A 123 7.81 -7.56 -3.15
CA SER A 123 9.06 -8.12 -3.65
C SER A 123 9.83 -7.09 -4.50
N GLY A 124 11.13 -7.33 -4.70
CA GLY A 124 11.99 -6.46 -5.49
C GLY A 124 12.87 -5.54 -4.66
N PHE A 125 13.00 -5.81 -3.35
CA PHE A 125 13.83 -5.00 -2.48
C PHE A 125 15.32 -5.11 -2.88
N PRO A 126 16.06 -3.98 -2.93
CA PRO A 126 17.47 -3.99 -3.28
C PRO A 126 18.35 -4.46 -2.12
N THR A 127 17.90 -4.31 -0.87
CA THR A 127 18.63 -4.74 0.34
C THR A 127 17.68 -5.32 1.40
N PRO A 128 18.17 -6.23 2.27
CA PRO A 128 17.38 -6.75 3.38
C PRO A 128 16.97 -5.67 4.39
N GLU A 129 17.83 -4.67 4.62
CA GLU A 129 17.55 -3.55 5.53
C GLU A 129 16.31 -2.75 5.10
N LEU A 130 16.15 -2.52 3.79
CA LEU A 130 14.95 -1.86 3.25
C LEU A 130 13.72 -2.75 3.37
N ARG A 131 13.85 -4.06 3.10
CA ARG A 131 12.74 -5.01 3.32
C ARG A 131 12.26 -4.99 4.78
N ASP A 132 13.20 -5.00 5.72
CA ASP A 132 12.89 -5.04 7.16
C ASP A 132 12.23 -3.73 7.61
N PHE A 133 12.74 -2.58 7.15
CA PHE A 133 12.09 -1.28 7.36
C PHE A 133 10.65 -1.24 6.83
N PHE A 134 10.41 -1.77 5.62
CA PHE A 134 9.04 -1.83 5.08
C PHE A 134 8.14 -2.76 5.88
N THR A 135 8.70 -3.86 6.38
CA THR A 135 7.97 -4.85 7.19
C THR A 135 7.53 -4.26 8.53
N ASP A 136 8.45 -3.60 9.23
CA ASP A 136 8.26 -3.18 10.61
C ASP A 136 7.60 -1.79 10.72
N GLU A 137 7.84 -0.89 9.76
CA GLU A 137 7.38 0.50 9.85
C GLU A 137 6.29 0.81 8.81
N VAL A 138 6.57 0.59 7.52
CA VAL A 138 5.70 1.06 6.42
C VAL A 138 4.38 0.31 6.41
N TRP A 139 4.41 -1.02 6.37
CA TRP A 139 3.20 -1.83 6.33
C TRP A 139 2.39 -1.75 7.63
N VAL A 140 3.06 -1.69 8.78
CA VAL A 140 2.40 -1.53 10.08
C VAL A 140 1.65 -0.20 10.11
N GLY A 141 2.32 0.91 9.78
CA GLY A 141 1.71 2.24 9.79
C GLY A 141 0.58 2.41 8.77
N ALA A 142 0.67 1.78 7.60
CA ALA A 142 -0.42 1.78 6.61
C ALA A 142 -1.63 0.99 7.11
N LEU A 143 -1.42 -0.20 7.67
CA LEU A 143 -2.50 -1.04 8.18
C LEU A 143 -3.18 -0.44 9.42
N ASP A 144 -2.43 0.22 10.31
CA ASP A 144 -3.01 0.93 11.45
C ASP A 144 -3.93 2.07 11.01
N ARG A 145 -3.51 2.84 10.00
CA ARG A 145 -4.32 3.93 9.41
C ARG A 145 -5.58 3.42 8.73
N ILE A 146 -5.46 2.34 7.93
CA ILE A 146 -6.61 1.71 7.26
C ILE A 146 -7.59 1.15 8.29
N GLU A 147 -7.11 0.46 9.32
CA GLU A 147 -7.95 -0.07 10.39
C GLU A 147 -8.68 1.06 11.14
N ALA A 148 -7.98 2.14 11.50
CA ALA A 148 -8.57 3.31 12.13
C ALA A 148 -9.66 3.96 11.25
N TYR A 149 -9.44 4.01 9.93
CA TYR A 149 -10.42 4.49 8.98
C TYR A 149 -11.66 3.59 8.91
N LEU A 150 -11.49 2.26 8.87
CA LEU A 150 -12.58 1.30 8.82
C LEU A 150 -13.40 1.26 10.12
N HIS A 151 -12.80 1.64 11.25
CA HIS A 151 -13.51 1.80 12.52
C HIS A 151 -14.36 3.08 12.61
N ARG A 152 -14.23 4.03 11.68
CA ARG A 152 -15.10 5.21 11.68
C ARG A 152 -16.53 4.81 11.32
N PRO A 153 -17.54 5.29 12.08
CA PRO A 153 -18.92 5.13 11.66
C PRO A 153 -19.15 5.90 10.35
N ALA A 154 -19.81 5.25 9.39
CA ALA A 154 -20.24 5.84 8.13
C ALA A 154 -21.26 6.97 8.32
#